data_AF-A0AAU3HE83-F1
#
_entry.id   AF-A0AAU3HE83-F1
#
_cell.length_a   1.000
_cell.length_b   1.000
_cell.length_c   1.000
_cell.angle_alpha   90.00
_cell.angle_beta   90.00
_cell.angle_gamma   90.00
#
_symmetry.space_group_name_H-M   'P 1'
#
loop_
_entity.id
_entity.type
_entity.pdbx_description
1 polymer ?
#
loop_
_entity_poly.entity_id
_entity_poly.type
_entity_poly.pdbx_seq_one_letter_code
_entity_poly.pdbx_strand_id
1 'polypeptide(L)'
;MPEDAAPFFIGPHRFDTDDDPSRPLLDRRYALVLDPGERLLAQHRLPVTGHLLGPTEDVRCWALPDAASVTVTDRRLAYLCTGSELSLVPGRDSPTGARHRRPVRLSRLVSGQIRWQWPSRLELVEIDDDTAELRVVCDALRTIRQPALALTGPVALVTALARQVRRAVAGFRLAHSDLVDLSPPERDALATRVAASPGPTVGVVTLPGSLPVEFLSREDYYRQPAAEALGPRFDFLARDRPGSAC
;
A
#
# COMPACT_ATOMS: atom_id res chain seq x y z
N MET A 1 -10.86 -15.43 17.33
CA MET A 1 -9.83 -14.40 17.09
C MET A 1 -9.49 -14.45 15.61
N PRO A 2 -10.15 -13.69 14.72
CA PRO A 2 -9.74 -13.62 13.33
C PRO A 2 -8.82 -12.42 13.16
N GLU A 3 -7.57 -12.72 12.84
CA GLU A 3 -6.53 -11.78 12.47
C GLU A 3 -6.92 -11.10 11.14
N ASP A 4 -6.78 -9.78 11.10
CA ASP A 4 -7.16 -8.97 9.95
C ASP A 4 -6.15 -9.10 8.81
N ALA A 5 -6.65 -9.67 7.73
CA ALA A 5 -5.97 -10.05 6.50
C ALA A 5 -5.70 -8.83 5.60
N ALA A 6 -4.43 -8.47 5.48
CA ALA A 6 -3.87 -7.78 4.32
C ALA A 6 -2.85 -8.74 3.67
N PRO A 7 -2.64 -8.70 2.35
CA PRO A 7 -1.61 -9.51 1.71
C PRO A 7 -0.27 -9.29 2.42
N PHE A 8 0.34 -10.38 2.87
CA PHE A 8 1.51 -10.40 3.75
C PHE A 8 2.65 -9.45 3.38
N PHE A 9 2.85 -9.15 2.09
CA PHE A 9 3.95 -8.32 1.59
C PHE A 9 3.59 -6.85 1.30
N ILE A 10 2.31 -6.52 1.17
CA ILE A 10 1.81 -5.14 0.97
C ILE A 10 0.77 -4.81 2.04
N GLY A 11 0.92 -5.41 3.21
CA GLY A 11 0.18 -5.08 4.41
C GLY A 11 1.09 -4.31 5.35
N PRO A 12 0.54 -3.42 6.18
CA PRO A 12 1.27 -2.85 7.29
C PRO A 12 1.67 -3.99 8.25
N HIS A 13 2.97 -4.23 8.43
CA HIS A 13 3.45 -5.16 9.45
C HIS A 13 2.94 -4.69 10.82
N ARG A 14 2.18 -5.56 11.49
CA ARG A 14 1.80 -5.38 12.89
C ARG A 14 2.97 -5.86 13.75
N PHE A 15 3.39 -5.02 14.69
CA PHE A 15 4.57 -5.19 15.55
C PHE A 15 4.49 -6.38 16.55
N ASP A 16 3.61 -7.36 16.32
CA ASP A 16 3.24 -8.38 17.32
C ASP A 16 3.56 -9.83 16.88
N THR A 17 4.10 -10.04 15.68
CA THR A 17 4.63 -11.35 15.23
C THR A 17 6.15 -11.31 15.23
N ASP A 18 6.84 -11.97 16.14
CA ASP A 18 8.31 -12.04 16.11
C ASP A 18 8.80 -12.87 14.91
N ASP A 19 9.91 -12.44 14.30
CA ASP A 19 10.70 -13.09 13.23
C ASP A 19 10.18 -13.10 11.78
N ASP A 20 9.83 -11.93 11.21
CA ASP A 20 9.77 -11.78 9.74
C ASP A 20 11.03 -11.05 9.21
N PRO A 21 11.94 -11.74 8.48
CA PRO A 21 13.16 -11.14 7.93
C PRO A 21 12.89 -10.10 6.83
N SER A 22 11.65 -10.00 6.35
CA SER A 22 11.24 -9.01 5.34
C SER A 22 10.85 -7.65 5.91
N ARG A 23 10.91 -7.47 7.24
CA ARG A 23 10.59 -6.19 7.90
C ARG A 23 11.65 -5.11 7.67
N PRO A 24 11.23 -3.84 7.53
CA PRO A 24 12.18 -2.73 7.55
C PRO A 24 12.82 -2.63 8.94
N LEU A 25 14.16 -2.62 8.99
CA LEU A 25 14.89 -2.33 10.23
C LEU A 25 14.79 -0.84 10.53
N LEU A 26 14.47 -0.50 11.78
CA LEU A 26 14.32 0.89 12.23
C LEU A 26 15.33 1.22 13.33
N ASP A 27 15.85 2.44 13.32
CA ASP A 27 16.73 2.94 14.37
C ASP A 27 15.94 3.39 15.62
N ARG A 28 16.65 3.87 16.64
CA ARG A 28 16.03 4.35 17.89
C ARG A 28 15.14 5.59 17.72
N ARG A 29 15.21 6.25 16.56
CA ARG A 29 14.40 7.42 16.19
C ARG A 29 13.28 7.04 15.22
N TYR A 30 13.06 5.74 15.00
CA TYR A 30 12.12 5.22 14.02
C TYR A 30 12.43 5.71 12.59
N ALA A 31 13.70 5.85 12.23
CA ALA A 31 14.11 6.03 10.83
C ALA A 31 14.49 4.68 10.22
N LEU A 32 14.30 4.52 8.90
CA LEU A 32 14.73 3.32 8.18
C LEU A 32 16.25 3.16 8.27
N VAL A 33 16.71 1.99 8.71
CA VAL A 33 18.10 1.57 8.66
C VAL A 33 18.36 0.97 7.28
N LEU A 34 19.28 1.58 6.55
CA LEU A 34 19.69 1.12 5.23
C LEU A 34 20.61 -0.10 5.34
N ASP A 35 20.46 -1.03 4.41
CA ASP A 35 21.39 -2.15 4.28
C ASP A 35 22.76 -1.63 3.78
N PRO A 36 23.87 -2.34 4.06
CA PRO A 36 25.17 -1.96 3.52
C PRO A 36 25.15 -1.76 2.00
N GLY A 37 25.58 -0.59 1.56
CA GLY A 37 25.60 -0.18 0.14
C GLY A 37 24.26 0.20 -0.47
N GLU A 38 23.16 0.19 0.30
CA GLU A 38 21.87 0.75 -0.12
C GLU A 38 21.94 2.29 -0.09
N ARG A 39 21.38 2.94 -1.11
CA ARG A 39 21.40 4.40 -1.24
C ARG A 39 19.99 4.98 -1.13
N LEU A 40 19.84 5.98 -0.27
CA LEU A 40 18.64 6.80 -0.20
C LEU A 40 18.47 7.61 -1.50
N LEU A 41 17.28 7.55 -2.09
CA LEU A 41 16.94 8.32 -3.29
C LEU A 41 15.99 9.48 -2.97
N ALA A 42 14.95 9.24 -2.16
CA ALA A 42 14.10 10.30 -1.64
C ALA A 42 13.38 9.88 -0.35
N GLN A 43 12.87 10.90 0.35
CA GLN A 43 11.98 10.74 1.48
C GLN A 43 10.82 11.73 1.37
N HIS A 44 9.61 11.25 1.58
CA HIS A 44 8.39 12.04 1.49
C HIS A 44 7.46 11.73 2.66
N ARG A 45 6.46 12.58 2.87
CA ARG A 45 5.35 12.31 3.79
C ARG A 45 4.06 12.27 3.01
N LEU A 46 3.46 11.09 2.85
CA LEU A 46 2.32 10.85 1.96
C LEU A 46 1.28 9.95 2.63
N PRO A 47 -0.02 10.15 2.38
CA PRO A 47 -1.05 9.14 2.59
C PRO A 47 -0.67 7.81 1.93
N VAL A 48 -0.93 6.72 2.62
CA VAL A 48 -0.63 5.36 2.14
C VAL A 48 -1.85 4.48 2.31
N THR A 49 -2.23 3.80 1.24
CA THR A 49 -3.32 2.82 1.22
C THR A 49 -2.85 1.52 0.59
N GLY A 50 -3.49 0.42 0.98
CA GLY A 50 -3.31 -0.88 0.34
C GLY A 50 -4.55 -1.29 -0.42
N HIS A 51 -4.32 -1.77 -1.63
CA HIS A 51 -5.35 -2.16 -2.57
C HIS A 51 -5.13 -3.60 -3.03
N LEU A 52 -6.24 -4.23 -3.43
CA LEU A 52 -6.25 -5.49 -4.12
C LEU A 52 -7.00 -5.30 -5.45
N LEU A 53 -6.24 -5.25 -6.54
CA LEU A 53 -6.74 -4.97 -7.89
C LEU A 53 -7.22 -6.28 -8.52
N GLY A 54 -8.52 -6.41 -8.76
CA GLY A 54 -9.11 -7.52 -9.50
C GLY A 54 -9.39 -7.17 -10.96
N PRO A 55 -9.82 -8.16 -11.77
CA PRO A 55 -10.14 -7.94 -13.18
C PRO A 55 -11.36 -7.02 -13.40
N THR A 56 -12.25 -6.93 -12.42
CA THR A 56 -13.51 -6.17 -12.50
C THR A 56 -13.63 -5.09 -11.44
N GLU A 57 -12.88 -5.20 -10.34
CA GLU A 57 -13.04 -4.36 -9.15
C GLU A 57 -11.68 -4.08 -8.51
N ASP A 58 -11.49 -2.84 -8.08
CA ASP A 58 -10.39 -2.42 -7.21
C ASP A 58 -10.94 -2.27 -5.79
N VAL A 59 -10.37 -3.04 -4.85
CA VAL A 59 -10.75 -3.00 -3.44
C VAL A 59 -9.65 -2.35 -2.63
N ARG A 60 -9.96 -1.22 -1.99
CA ARG A 60 -9.11 -0.67 -0.93
C ARG A 60 -9.25 -1.51 0.34
N CYS A 61 -8.20 -2.27 0.67
CA CYS A 61 -8.19 -3.18 1.81
C CYS A 61 -7.88 -2.47 3.13
N TRP A 62 -7.02 -1.45 3.10
CA TRP A 62 -6.63 -0.69 4.29
C TRP A 62 -6.12 0.71 3.91
N ALA A 63 -6.13 1.60 4.90
CA ALA A 63 -5.58 2.95 4.80
C ALA A 63 -4.88 3.32 6.11
N LEU A 64 -3.72 3.99 6.02
CA LEU A 64 -3.15 4.62 7.20
C LEU A 64 -3.95 5.89 7.52
N PRO A 65 -4.30 6.15 8.79
CA PRO A 65 -5.09 7.31 9.17
C PRO A 65 -4.32 8.62 9.02
N ASP A 66 -2.98 8.57 9.10
CA ASP A 66 -2.10 9.72 8.93
C ASP A 66 -1.11 9.47 7.79
N ALA A 67 -0.59 10.57 7.23
CA ALA A 67 0.47 10.50 6.23
C ALA A 67 1.75 9.90 6.81
N ALA A 68 2.23 8.83 6.17
CA ALA A 68 3.42 8.09 6.55
C ALA A 68 4.69 8.71 5.97
N SER A 69 5.81 8.53 6.68
CA SER A 69 7.15 8.74 6.11
C SER A 69 7.43 7.63 5.10
N VAL A 70 7.49 7.97 3.81
CA VAL A 70 7.82 7.09 2.71
C VAL A 70 9.26 7.32 2.29
N THR A 71 10.08 6.28 2.40
CA THR A 71 11.50 6.29 2.07
C THR A 71 11.73 5.43 0.83
N VAL A 72 12.36 5.99 -0.19
CA VAL A 72 12.66 5.32 -1.46
C VAL A 72 14.16 5.18 -1.59
N THR A 73 14.63 3.96 -1.84
CA THR A 73 16.04 3.63 -2.02
C THR A 73 16.27 2.99 -3.38
N ASP A 74 17.53 2.71 -3.71
CA ASP A 74 17.86 1.92 -4.89
C ASP A 74 17.57 0.42 -4.76
N ARG A 75 17.00 -0.04 -3.63
CA ARG A 75 16.63 -1.45 -3.39
C ARG A 75 15.17 -1.69 -2.97
N ARG A 76 14.52 -0.70 -2.36
CA ARG A 76 13.16 -0.82 -1.82
C ARG A 76 12.47 0.53 -1.63
N LEU A 77 11.17 0.47 -1.38
CA LEU A 77 10.41 1.53 -0.74
C LEU A 77 9.92 1.02 0.61
N ALA A 78 10.06 1.85 1.65
CA ALA A 78 9.52 1.56 2.97
C ALA A 78 8.63 2.71 3.42
N TYR A 79 7.56 2.40 4.15
CA TYR A 79 6.70 3.40 4.77
C TYR A 79 6.61 3.19 6.28
N LEU A 80 6.43 4.29 7.00
CA LEU A 80 6.30 4.31 8.44
C LEU A 80 5.29 5.35 8.89
N CYS A 81 4.32 4.94 9.70
CA CYS A 81 3.36 5.81 10.36
C CYS A 81 3.47 5.66 11.87
N THR A 82 3.77 6.76 12.55
CA THR A 82 3.81 6.88 14.02
C THR A 82 2.50 7.46 14.52
N GLY A 83 2.01 7.02 15.69
CA GLY A 83 0.82 7.57 16.32
C GLY A 83 -0.49 6.91 15.91
N SER A 84 -0.46 5.94 15.00
CA SER A 84 -1.64 5.31 14.43
C SER A 84 -1.84 3.91 14.99
N GLU A 85 -3.04 3.66 15.53
CA GLU A 85 -3.62 2.33 15.48
C GLU A 85 -4.12 2.13 14.04
N LEU A 86 -3.76 1.03 13.39
CA LEU A 86 -4.29 0.67 12.08
C LEU A 86 -5.81 0.71 12.14
N SER A 87 -6.43 1.65 11.42
CA SER A 87 -7.87 1.65 11.23
C SER A 87 -8.21 0.58 10.20
N LEU A 88 -8.37 -0.64 10.71
CA LEU A 88 -8.98 -1.74 9.97
C LEU A 88 -10.45 -1.36 9.77
N VAL A 89 -10.91 -1.32 8.53
CA VAL A 89 -12.30 -0.96 8.23
C VAL A 89 -13.23 -1.95 8.95
N PRO A 90 -14.09 -1.52 9.89
CA PRO A 90 -14.85 -2.45 10.72
C PRO A 90 -15.94 -3.17 9.91
N GLY A 91 -15.98 -4.50 10.01
CA GLY A 91 -17.21 -5.26 9.76
C GLY A 91 -18.22 -5.01 10.87
N ARG A 92 -19.47 -4.70 10.52
CA ARG A 92 -20.54 -4.37 11.47
C ARG A 92 -21.06 -5.65 12.16
N ASP A 93 -21.37 -5.49 13.45
CA ASP A 93 -22.13 -6.37 14.36
C ASP A 93 -21.37 -7.38 15.24
N SER A 94 -21.18 -7.02 16.52
CA SER A 94 -21.71 -7.81 17.65
C SER A 94 -21.66 -7.01 18.96
N PRO A 95 -22.77 -6.91 19.72
CA PRO A 95 -22.80 -6.31 21.03
C PRO A 95 -22.67 -7.37 22.12
N THR A 96 -21.90 -7.05 23.16
CA THR A 96 -22.08 -7.33 24.60
C THR A 96 -20.76 -7.72 25.26
N GLY A 97 -20.53 -7.11 26.41
CA GLY A 97 -19.20 -6.91 26.97
C GLY A 97 -18.69 -8.01 27.87
N ALA A 98 -17.43 -7.87 28.27
CA ALA A 98 -16.98 -8.11 29.64
C ALA A 98 -15.49 -7.77 29.79
N ARG A 99 -15.24 -6.79 30.67
CA ARG A 99 -14.19 -6.78 31.71
C ARG A 99 -12.71 -6.77 31.26
N HIS A 100 -12.13 -5.58 31.44
CA HIS A 100 -10.77 -5.33 31.96
C HIS A 100 -9.73 -6.44 31.72
N ARG A 101 -9.16 -6.45 30.52
CA ARG A 101 -7.72 -6.66 30.35
C ARG A 101 -7.18 -5.42 29.68
N ARG A 102 -6.35 -4.64 30.38
CA ARG A 102 -5.48 -3.66 29.73
C ARG A 102 -4.50 -4.45 28.87
N PRO A 103 -4.55 -4.38 27.53
CA PRO A 103 -3.42 -4.82 26.75
C PRO A 103 -2.33 -3.78 26.95
N VAL A 104 -1.12 -4.28 27.19
CA VAL A 104 0.12 -3.51 27.09
C VAL A 104 0.09 -2.70 25.79
N ARG A 105 0.61 -1.46 25.83
CA ARG A 105 0.66 -0.50 24.72
C ARG A 105 1.46 -1.06 23.53
N LEU A 106 0.87 -2.00 22.80
CA LEU A 106 1.42 -2.51 21.55
C LEU A 106 1.43 -1.33 20.58
N SER A 107 2.63 -1.05 20.11
CA SER A 107 3.12 0.24 19.66
C SER A 107 2.27 0.86 18.55
N ARG A 108 2.00 2.16 18.67
CA ARG A 108 1.35 3.05 17.67
C ARG A 108 2.19 3.23 16.39
N LEU A 109 2.98 2.22 16.02
CA LEU A 109 3.93 2.25 14.93
C LEU A 109 3.46 1.25 13.89
N VAL A 110 3.37 1.71 12.66
CA VAL A 110 2.91 0.92 11.53
C VAL A 110 3.93 1.06 10.43
N SER A 111 4.47 -0.04 9.92
CA SER A 111 5.49 0.00 8.87
C SER A 111 5.33 -1.10 7.83
N GLY A 112 5.81 -0.88 6.63
CA GLY A 112 5.86 -1.88 5.56
C GLY A 112 6.94 -1.56 4.54
N GLN A 113 7.27 -2.51 3.68
CA GLN A 113 8.21 -2.29 2.58
C GLN A 113 7.87 -3.08 1.32
N ILE A 114 8.24 -2.53 0.16
CA ILE A 114 8.23 -3.20 -1.15
C ILE A 114 9.66 -3.25 -1.66
N ARG A 115 10.17 -4.43 -1.97
CA ARG A 115 11.50 -4.62 -2.57
C ARG A 115 11.41 -4.65 -4.09
N TRP A 116 12.44 -4.16 -4.79
CA TRP A 116 12.40 -3.93 -6.24
C TRP A 116 12.33 -5.18 -7.13
N GLN A 117 12.50 -6.37 -6.58
CA GLN A 117 12.22 -7.60 -7.30
C GLN A 117 10.72 -7.86 -7.52
N TRP A 118 9.80 -7.20 -6.79
CA TRP A 118 8.37 -7.57 -6.82
C TRP A 118 7.46 -6.76 -7.77
N PRO A 119 7.57 -5.41 -7.89
CA PRO A 119 6.59 -4.64 -8.65
C PRO A 119 6.53 -5.03 -10.13
N SER A 120 5.37 -5.41 -10.63
CA SER A 120 5.17 -5.74 -12.04
C SER A 120 4.82 -4.52 -12.88
N ARG A 121 4.23 -3.51 -12.26
CA ARG A 121 3.94 -2.22 -12.91
C ARG A 121 3.73 -1.10 -11.90
N LEU A 122 3.75 0.11 -12.43
CA LEU A 122 3.27 1.31 -11.77
C LEU A 122 2.02 1.80 -12.49
N GLU A 123 1.02 2.23 -11.74
CA GLU A 123 -0.14 2.94 -12.29
C GLU A 123 -0.14 4.34 -11.68
N LEU A 124 -0.20 5.35 -12.54
CA LEU A 124 -0.32 6.75 -12.14
C LEU A 124 -1.70 7.25 -12.57
N VAL A 125 -2.51 7.62 -11.60
CA VAL A 125 -3.90 8.06 -11.80
C VAL A 125 -4.04 9.47 -11.24
N GLU A 126 -4.66 10.37 -12.00
CA GLU A 126 -5.08 11.68 -11.48
C GLU A 126 -6.44 11.50 -10.80
N ILE A 127 -6.54 11.93 -9.54
CA ILE A 127 -7.79 11.88 -8.77
C ILE A 127 -8.60 13.14 -9.03
N ASP A 128 -7.92 14.29 -8.99
CA ASP A 128 -8.45 15.62 -9.26
C ASP A 128 -7.35 16.50 -9.88
N ASP A 129 -7.66 17.78 -10.12
CA ASP A 129 -6.77 18.71 -10.83
C ASP A 129 -5.39 18.92 -10.16
N ASP A 130 -5.28 18.71 -8.84
CA ASP A 130 -4.03 18.94 -8.09
C ASP A 130 -3.50 17.67 -7.39
N THR A 131 -4.28 16.59 -7.37
CA THR A 131 -3.97 15.35 -6.65
C THR A 131 -3.86 14.15 -7.59
N ALA A 132 -2.76 13.40 -7.45
CA ALA A 132 -2.58 12.12 -8.13
C ALA A 132 -2.29 10.99 -7.14
N GLU A 133 -2.45 9.76 -7.60
CA GLU A 133 -2.15 8.53 -6.91
C GLU A 133 -1.18 7.68 -7.72
N LEU A 134 -0.08 7.29 -7.08
CA LEU A 134 0.85 6.29 -7.60
C LEU A 134 0.53 4.95 -6.93
N ARG A 135 0.19 3.96 -7.73
CA ARG A 135 0.05 2.56 -7.31
C ARG A 135 1.28 1.76 -7.71
N VAL A 136 1.98 1.21 -6.73
CA VAL A 136 3.04 0.23 -6.92
C VAL A 136 2.42 -1.15 -6.88
N VAL A 137 2.23 -1.78 -8.04
CA VAL A 137 1.49 -3.03 -8.18
C VAL A 137 2.45 -4.20 -8.27
N CYS A 138 2.19 -5.26 -7.51
CA CYS A 138 2.94 -6.52 -7.59
C CYS A 138 2.09 -7.60 -8.25
N ASP A 139 2.74 -8.52 -8.94
CA ASP A 139 2.08 -9.76 -9.37
C ASP A 139 1.93 -10.71 -8.20
N ALA A 140 0.98 -11.62 -8.32
CA ALA A 140 0.63 -12.55 -7.26
C ALA A 140 0.62 -13.99 -7.78
N LEU A 141 1.14 -14.92 -6.98
CA LEU A 141 0.98 -16.33 -7.26
C LEU A 141 -0.45 -16.78 -6.93
N ARG A 142 -1.00 -17.66 -7.77
CA ARG A 142 -2.24 -18.41 -7.50
C ARG A 142 -3.52 -17.58 -7.39
N THR A 143 -3.51 -16.32 -7.83
CA THR A 143 -4.70 -15.46 -7.90
C THR A 143 -4.67 -14.57 -9.13
N ILE A 144 -5.86 -14.12 -9.55
CA ILE A 144 -6.05 -13.11 -10.59
C ILE A 144 -6.02 -11.69 -10.01
N ARG A 145 -6.01 -11.56 -8.68
CA ARG A 145 -5.99 -10.26 -7.99
C ARG A 145 -4.56 -9.86 -7.66
N GLN A 146 -4.22 -8.58 -7.85
CA GLN A 146 -2.87 -8.06 -7.71
C GLN A 146 -2.80 -7.06 -6.53
N PRO A 147 -1.94 -7.29 -5.54
CA PRO A 147 -1.80 -6.36 -4.43
C PRO A 147 -1.06 -5.10 -4.91
N ALA A 148 -1.50 -3.95 -4.40
CA ALA A 148 -0.91 -2.65 -4.74
C ALA A 148 -0.81 -1.74 -3.52
N LEU A 149 0.29 -0.97 -3.46
CA LEU A 149 0.47 0.12 -2.50
C LEU A 149 0.20 1.44 -3.20
N ALA A 150 -0.78 2.19 -2.73
CA ALA A 150 -1.10 3.52 -3.26
C ALA A 150 -0.47 4.62 -2.39
N LEU A 151 0.08 5.62 -3.08
CA LEU A 151 0.69 6.81 -2.52
C LEU A 151 0.02 8.03 -3.17
N THR A 152 -0.73 8.78 -2.38
CA THR A 152 -1.52 9.93 -2.87
C THR A 152 -0.84 11.24 -2.51
N GLY A 153 -0.95 12.26 -3.35
CA GLY A 153 -0.40 13.58 -3.06
C GLY A 153 -0.44 14.53 -4.27
N PRO A 154 0.24 15.68 -4.20
CA PRO A 154 0.24 16.65 -5.28
C PRO A 154 0.75 16.06 -6.60
N VAL A 155 0.09 16.35 -7.72
CA VAL A 155 0.40 15.78 -9.06
C VAL A 155 1.90 15.84 -9.34
N ALA A 156 2.52 17.02 -9.24
CA ALA A 156 3.95 17.18 -9.52
C ALA A 156 4.86 16.27 -8.67
N LEU A 157 4.52 16.08 -7.38
CA LEU A 157 5.28 15.22 -6.47
C LEU A 157 5.10 13.76 -6.86
N VAL A 158 3.86 13.31 -7.06
CA VAL A 158 3.55 11.91 -7.35
C VAL A 158 4.09 11.50 -8.72
N THR A 159 4.02 12.37 -9.73
CA THR A 159 4.65 12.15 -11.04
C THR A 159 6.17 12.02 -10.92
N ALA A 160 6.82 12.88 -10.12
CA ALA A 160 8.26 12.78 -9.87
C ALA A 160 8.63 11.48 -9.13
N LEU A 161 7.84 11.11 -8.13
CA LEU A 161 7.99 9.86 -7.39
C LEU A 161 7.83 8.64 -8.29
N ALA A 162 6.83 8.62 -9.17
CA ALA A 162 6.61 7.55 -10.13
C ALA A 162 7.81 7.36 -11.08
N ARG A 163 8.39 8.47 -11.56
CA ARG A 163 9.63 8.47 -12.37
C ARG A 163 10.80 7.88 -11.60
N GLN A 164 10.94 8.26 -10.33
CA GLN A 164 12.01 7.77 -9.47
C GLN A 164 11.87 6.28 -9.18
N VAL A 165 10.69 5.81 -8.77
CA VAL A 165 10.42 4.39 -8.52
C VAL A 165 10.64 3.56 -9.79
N ARG A 166 10.16 4.04 -10.95
CA ARG A 166 10.40 3.39 -12.26
C ARG A 166 11.89 3.19 -12.51
N ARG A 167 12.71 4.23 -12.32
CA ARG A 167 14.16 4.17 -12.52
C ARG A 167 14.84 3.27 -11.50
N ALA A 168 14.43 3.33 -10.24
CA ALA A 168 14.99 2.53 -9.15
C ALA A 168 14.74 1.04 -9.37
N VAL A 169 13.50 0.64 -9.70
CA VAL A 169 13.17 -0.76 -10.01
C VAL A 169 13.95 -1.26 -11.22
N ALA A 170 13.98 -0.48 -12.30
CA ALA A 170 14.68 -0.89 -13.51
C ALA A 170 16.20 -0.99 -13.32
N GLY A 171 16.80 -0.03 -12.62
CA GLY A 171 18.22 -0.05 -12.29
C GLY A 171 18.59 -1.22 -11.38
N PHE A 172 17.76 -1.50 -10.39
CA PHE A 172 17.94 -2.64 -9.50
C PHE A 172 17.93 -3.97 -10.28
N ARG A 173 16.94 -4.21 -11.13
CA ARG A 173 16.82 -5.48 -11.89
C ARG A 173 17.90 -5.66 -12.94
N LEU A 174 18.35 -4.58 -13.57
CA LEU A 174 19.51 -4.65 -14.48
C LEU A 174 20.81 -4.97 -13.74
N ALA A 175 20.99 -4.46 -12.52
CA ALA A 175 22.17 -4.74 -11.71
C ALA A 175 22.14 -6.14 -11.05
N HIS A 176 20.96 -6.76 -10.94
CA HIS A 176 20.75 -8.09 -10.34
C HIS A 176 20.00 -8.99 -11.32
N SER A 177 20.49 -9.08 -12.56
CA SER A 177 19.81 -9.83 -13.64
C SER A 177 19.73 -11.34 -13.37
N ASP A 178 20.61 -11.86 -12.51
CA ASP A 178 20.63 -13.21 -11.98
C ASP A 178 19.46 -13.52 -11.03
N LEU A 179 18.86 -12.50 -10.41
CA LEU A 179 17.75 -12.67 -9.48
C LEU A 179 16.40 -12.88 -10.18
N VAL A 180 16.26 -12.38 -11.41
CA VAL A 180 14.97 -12.25 -12.13
C VAL A 180 14.98 -12.89 -13.53
N ASP A 181 16.07 -13.56 -13.93
CA ASP A 181 16.23 -14.28 -15.21
C ASP A 181 15.69 -13.52 -16.44
N LEU A 182 16.13 -12.27 -16.61
CA LEU A 182 15.63 -11.38 -17.68
C LEU A 182 16.03 -11.84 -19.09
N SER A 183 15.05 -11.96 -19.97
CA SER A 183 15.30 -12.13 -21.40
C SER A 183 15.93 -10.87 -22.02
N PRO A 184 16.64 -10.97 -23.16
CA PRO A 184 17.16 -9.80 -23.88
C PRO A 184 16.16 -8.64 -24.09
N PRO A 185 14.93 -8.86 -24.61
CA PRO A 185 13.99 -7.75 -24.81
C PRO A 185 13.52 -7.10 -23.50
N GLU A 186 13.45 -7.85 -22.41
CA GLU A 186 13.10 -7.30 -21.09
C GLU A 186 14.22 -6.40 -20.54
N ARG A 187 15.48 -6.76 -20.77
CA ARG A 187 16.63 -5.91 -20.43
C ARG A 187 16.61 -4.60 -21.21
N ASP A 188 16.30 -4.64 -22.51
CA ASP A 188 16.19 -3.44 -23.34
C ASP A 188 15.04 -2.52 -22.88
N ALA A 189 13.90 -3.13 -22.52
CA ALA A 189 12.77 -2.40 -21.95
C ALA A 189 13.16 -1.71 -20.63
N LEU A 190 13.85 -2.41 -19.72
CA LEU A 190 14.33 -1.84 -18.45
C LEU A 190 15.39 -0.76 -18.68
N ALA A 191 16.30 -0.92 -19.65
CA ALA A 191 17.29 0.11 -19.99
C ALA A 191 16.60 1.42 -20.39
N THR A 192 15.50 1.33 -21.14
CA THR A 192 14.65 2.48 -21.50
C THR A 192 13.96 3.09 -20.27
N ARG A 193 13.60 2.29 -19.26
CA ARG A 193 12.99 2.78 -18.00
C ARG A 193 13.99 3.48 -17.08
N VAL A 194 15.26 3.09 -17.11
CA VAL A 194 16.34 3.80 -16.39
C VAL A 194 16.63 5.16 -17.01
N ALA A 195 16.55 5.25 -18.35
CA ALA A 195 16.83 6.50 -19.07
C ALA A 195 15.98 7.68 -18.58
N ALA A 196 16.52 8.88 -18.76
CA ALA A 196 15.89 10.14 -18.36
C ALA A 196 14.64 10.52 -19.19
N SER A 197 14.10 9.58 -19.98
CA SER A 197 12.89 9.79 -20.77
C SER A 197 11.72 10.30 -19.93
N PRO A 198 10.88 11.18 -20.51
CA PRO A 198 9.72 11.74 -19.84
C PRO A 198 8.67 10.64 -19.67
N GLY A 199 8.59 10.06 -18.48
CA GLY A 199 7.48 9.16 -18.16
C GLY A 199 7.60 8.53 -16.77
N PRO A 200 6.47 8.24 -16.08
CA PRO A 200 5.09 8.44 -16.54
C PRO A 200 4.56 9.87 -16.31
N THR A 201 3.53 10.26 -17.07
CA THR A 201 2.70 11.47 -16.87
C THR A 201 1.34 11.05 -16.31
N VAL A 202 0.64 10.11 -16.95
CA VAL A 202 -0.55 9.38 -16.47
C VAL A 202 -0.57 8.00 -17.13
N GLY A 203 -1.12 6.98 -16.47
CA GLY A 203 -1.34 5.64 -17.02
C GLY A 203 -0.42 4.57 -16.46
N VAL A 204 -0.24 3.48 -17.22
CA VAL A 204 0.42 2.25 -16.75
C VAL A 204 1.84 2.13 -17.31
N VAL A 205 2.79 1.80 -16.42
CA VAL A 205 4.18 1.51 -16.75
C VAL A 205 4.53 0.09 -16.32
N THR A 206 4.70 -0.80 -17.29
CA THR A 206 5.17 -2.17 -17.04
C THR A 206 6.65 -2.20 -16.63
N LEU A 207 6.97 -3.10 -15.71
CA LEU A 207 8.29 -3.37 -15.15
C LEU A 207 8.57 -4.88 -15.30
N PRO A 208 9.23 -5.32 -16.39
CA PRO A 208 9.52 -6.72 -16.63
C PRO A 208 10.43 -7.37 -15.58
N GLY A 209 10.37 -8.71 -15.49
CA GLY A 209 11.12 -9.49 -14.48
C GLY A 209 10.61 -9.28 -13.05
N SER A 210 9.30 -9.15 -12.86
CA SER A 210 8.69 -9.20 -11.52
C SER A 210 8.67 -10.63 -10.99
N LEU A 211 9.15 -10.80 -9.75
CA LEU A 211 8.89 -12.01 -8.99
C LEU A 211 7.53 -11.87 -8.31
N PRO A 212 6.60 -12.81 -8.54
CA PRO A 212 5.26 -12.72 -7.97
C PRO A 212 5.32 -12.92 -6.45
N VAL A 213 4.48 -12.17 -5.73
CA VAL A 213 4.36 -12.30 -4.28
C VAL A 213 3.41 -13.45 -3.92
N GLU A 214 3.68 -14.11 -2.80
CA GLU A 214 2.79 -15.11 -2.22
C GLU A 214 1.87 -14.47 -1.18
N PHE A 215 0.66 -15.02 -1.01
CA PHE A 215 -0.20 -14.65 0.12
C PHE A 215 -0.06 -15.72 1.19
N LEU A 216 -0.10 -15.31 2.46
CA LEU A 216 -0.01 -16.26 3.57
C LEU A 216 -1.23 -17.17 3.66
N SER A 217 -2.42 -16.66 3.34
CA SER A 217 -3.66 -17.43 3.37
C SER A 217 -4.44 -17.30 2.08
N ARG A 218 -5.15 -18.39 1.73
CA ARG A 218 -6.12 -18.37 0.63
C ARG A 218 -7.31 -17.45 0.93
N GLU A 219 -7.62 -17.23 2.20
CA GLU A 219 -8.75 -16.39 2.62
C GLU A 219 -8.51 -14.91 2.34
N ASP A 220 -7.24 -14.48 2.31
CA ASP A 220 -6.83 -13.13 1.94
C ASP A 220 -7.28 -12.76 0.52
N TYR A 221 -7.48 -13.75 -0.37
CA TYR A 221 -7.93 -13.55 -1.75
C TYR A 221 -9.44 -13.26 -1.86
N TYR A 222 -10.26 -13.93 -1.06
CA TYR A 222 -11.72 -14.01 -1.24
C TYR A 222 -12.51 -13.11 -0.31
N ARG A 223 -11.86 -12.42 0.63
CA ARG A 223 -12.55 -11.48 1.51
C ARG A 223 -13.11 -10.33 0.66
N GLN A 224 -14.42 -10.35 0.44
CA GLN A 224 -15.14 -9.20 -0.09
C GLN A 224 -15.25 -8.17 1.03
N PRO A 225 -15.03 -6.87 0.75
CA PRO A 225 -15.45 -5.84 1.70
C PRO A 225 -16.95 -6.04 1.91
N ALA A 226 -17.38 -6.17 3.16
CA ALA A 226 -18.80 -6.08 3.47
C ALA A 226 -19.25 -4.74 2.89
N ALA A 227 -20.15 -4.77 1.90
CA ALA A 227 -20.68 -3.59 1.25
C ALA A 227 -21.00 -2.57 2.34
N GLU A 228 -20.51 -1.34 2.21
CA GLU A 228 -21.01 -0.22 2.99
C GLU A 228 -22.52 -0.23 2.84
N ALA A 229 -23.21 -0.77 3.85
CA ALA A 229 -24.62 -0.51 4.02
C ALA A 229 -24.68 1.00 4.19
N LEU A 230 -25.07 1.69 3.12
CA LEU A 230 -25.60 3.04 3.13
C LEU A 230 -26.52 3.12 4.36
N GLY A 231 -25.98 3.65 5.45
CA GLY A 231 -26.72 3.89 6.66
C GLY A 231 -27.89 4.80 6.32
N PRO A 232 -29.03 4.63 6.99
CA PRO A 232 -30.28 5.23 6.58
C PRO A 232 -30.13 6.75 6.48
N ARG A 233 -30.63 7.31 5.38
CA ARG A 233 -30.90 8.75 5.25
C ARG A 233 -31.66 9.18 6.51
N PHE A 234 -30.99 9.98 7.35
CA PHE A 234 -31.70 10.78 8.34
C PHE A 234 -32.44 11.88 7.58
N ASP A 235 -33.69 11.60 7.22
CA ASP A 235 -34.64 12.65 6.84
C ASP A 235 -35.01 13.43 8.11
N PHE A 236 -34.25 14.50 8.36
CA PHE A 236 -34.75 15.62 9.14
C PHE A 236 -35.56 16.52 8.21
N LEU A 237 -36.84 16.70 8.55
CA LEU A 237 -37.79 17.79 8.26
C LEU A 237 -39.20 17.14 8.20
N ALA A 238 -40.26 17.59 8.84
CA ALA A 238 -40.56 18.86 9.45
C ALA A 238 -41.62 18.70 10.55
N ARG A 239 -41.72 19.73 11.39
CA ARG A 239 -42.83 20.05 12.28
C ARG A 239 -44.18 19.80 11.57
N ASP A 240 -45.13 19.23 12.31
CA ASP A 240 -46.44 19.87 12.51
C ASP A 240 -47.16 19.32 13.74
N ARG A 241 -47.47 20.24 14.66
CA ARG A 241 -48.62 20.16 15.59
C ARG A 241 -49.87 20.48 14.75
N PRO A 242 -51.06 19.93 15.03
CA PRO A 242 -51.87 20.25 16.22
C PRO A 242 -52.57 18.98 16.77
N GLY A 243 -53.33 18.94 17.86
CA GLY A 243 -53.89 19.92 18.78
C GLY A 243 -54.71 19.11 19.80
N SER A 244 -54.79 19.63 21.01
CA SER A 244 -55.65 19.15 22.09
C SER A 244 -57.14 19.27 21.72
N ALA A 245 -57.96 18.26 22.04
CA ALA A 245 -59.20 18.40 22.82
C ALA A 245 -60.03 17.10 22.84
N CYS A 246 -60.44 16.75 24.07
CA CYS A 246 -61.57 15.92 24.50
C CYS A 246 -61.52 14.40 24.26
#